data_AF-A0A3M1UAT7-F1
#
_entry.id   AF-A0A3M1UAT7-F1
#
_cell.length_a   1.000
_cell.length_b   1.000
_cell.length_c   1.000
_cell.angle_alpha   90.00
_cell.angle_beta   90.00
_cell.angle_gamma   90.00
#
_symmetry.space_group_name_H-M   'P 1'
#
loop_
_entity.id
_entity.type
_entity.pdbx_description
1 polymer ?
#
loop_
_entity_poly.entity_id
_entity_poly.type
_entity_poly.pdbx_seq_one_letter_code
_entity_poly.pdbx_strand_id
1 'polypeptide(L)' 'QKVGQIAADIRKIRKPDPYKGKGIRYEGEVVKLKQGKRATA' A
#
# COMPACT_ATOMS: atom_id res chain seq x y z
N GLN A 1 15.96 18.24 0.65
CA GLN A 1 14.48 18.17 0.72
C GLN A 1 14.09 17.12 1.77
N LYS A 2 13.42 17.52 2.88
CA LYS A 2 13.13 16.63 4.04
C LYS A 2 11.77 15.91 3.95
N VAL A 3 10.80 16.54 3.27
CA VAL A 3 9.40 16.07 3.22
C VAL A 3 9.23 14.75 2.49
N GLY A 4 9.97 14.55 1.38
CA GLY A 4 9.94 13.30 0.62
C GLY A 4 10.54 12.11 1.39
N GLN A 5 11.58 12.35 2.19
CA GLN A 5 12.20 11.33 3.04
C GLN A 5 11.24 10.89 4.15
N ILE A 6 10.61 11.86 4.82
CA ILE A 6 9.60 11.61 5.84
C ILE A 6 8.41 10.84 5.26
N ALA A 7 7.91 11.24 4.08
CA ALA A 7 6.82 10.53 3.42
C ALA A 7 7.19 9.07 3.06
N ALA A 8 8.43 8.85 2.60
CA ALA A 8 8.95 7.51 2.33
C ALA A 8 9.07 6.67 3.61
N ASP A 9 9.51 7.26 4.71
CA ASP A 9 9.63 6.57 6.00
C ASP A 9 8.25 6.19 6.57
N ILE A 10 7.26 7.09 6.49
CA ILE A 10 5.87 6.80 6.88
C ILE A 10 5.31 5.63 6.06
N ARG A 11 5.56 5.59 4.74
CA ARG A 11 5.12 4.48 3.89
C ARG A 11 5.77 3.14 4.25
N LYS A 12 7.01 3.13 4.76
CA LYS A 12 7.70 1.91 5.19
C LYS A 12 7.05 1.24 6.40
N ILE A 13 6.46 2.03 7.31
CA ILE A 13 5.82 1.54 8.54
C ILE A 13 4.70 0.54 8.20
N ARG A 14 3.89 0.85 7.18
CA ARG A 14 2.81 -0.03 6.73
C ARG A 14 2.64 0.06 5.23
N LYS A 15 3.38 -0.78 4.50
CA LYS A 15 3.22 -0.90 3.05
C LYS A 15 1.82 -1.43 2.70
N PRO A 16 1.24 -0.99 1.57
CA PRO A 16 -0.04 -1.49 1.12
C PRO A 16 0.08 -2.97 0.76
N ASP A 17 -0.77 -3.78 1.40
CA ASP A 17 -0.79 -5.24 1.23
C ASP A 17 -1.16 -5.62 -0.22
N PRO A 18 -0.47 -6.59 -0.83
CA PRO A 18 -0.70 -6.96 -2.23
C PRO A 18 -2.02 -7.70 -2.47
N TYR A 19 -2.76 -8.13 -1.44
CA TYR A 19 -4.05 -8.83 -1.64
C TYR A 19 -5.23 -7.93 -1.28
N LYS A 20 -5.13 -7.20 -0.17
CA LYS A 20 -6.23 -6.36 0.34
C LYS A 20 -6.06 -4.88 0.03
N GLY A 21 -4.89 -4.46 -0.48
CA GLY A 21 -4.56 -3.06 -0.73
C GLY A 21 -4.46 -2.20 0.53
N LYS A 22 -4.50 -2.82 1.72
CA LYS A 22 -4.55 -2.12 3.00
C LYS A 22 -3.15 -1.66 3.40
N GLY A 23 -2.98 -0.36 3.64
CA GLY A 23 -1.74 0.24 4.11
C GLY A 23 -1.63 1.71 3.74
N ILE A 24 -0.46 2.29 3.99
CA ILE A 24 -0.14 3.69 3.68
C ILE A 24 0.30 3.77 2.22
N ARG A 25 -0.39 4.61 1.45
CA ARG A 25 -0.18 4.80 0.01
C ARG A 25 -0.31 6.28 -0.32
N TYR A 26 0.28 6.68 -1.43
CA TYR A 26 0.10 8.03 -1.94
C TYR A 26 -1.28 8.20 -2.55
N GLU A 27 -1.77 9.45 -2.58
CA GLU A 27 -3.02 9.77 -3.25
C GLU A 27 -2.91 9.48 -4.75
N GLY A 28 -3.88 8.74 -5.30
CA GLY A 28 -3.85 8.29 -6.70
C GLY A 28 -2.95 7.07 -6.98
N GLU A 29 -2.28 6.48 -5.98
CA GLU A 29 -1.44 5.30 -6.20
C GLU A 29 -2.28 4.04 -6.49
N VAL A 30 -2.11 3.46 -7.69
CA VAL A 30 -2.74 2.20 -8.09
C VAL A 30 -1.95 1.02 -7.50
N VAL A 31 -2.48 0.41 -6.44
CA VAL A 31 -1.90 -0.80 -5.83
C VAL A 31 -2.31 -2.02 -6.66
N LYS A 32 -1.33 -2.72 -7.24
CA LYS A 32 -1.57 -3.98 -7.95
C LYS A 32 -1.99 -5.07 -6.95
N LEU A 33 -3.27 -5.41 -6.96
CA LEU A 33 -3.82 -6.48 -6.14
C LEU A 33 -3.60 -7.82 -6.82
N LYS A 34 -2.98 -8.75 -6.10
CA LYS A 34 -2.95 -10.17 -6.44
C LYS A 34 -4.30 -10.79 -6.11
N GLN A 35 -4.77 -11.64 -7.01
CA GLN A 35 -5.92 -12.49 -6.71
C GLN A 35 -5.54 -13.46 -5.59
N GLY A 36 -6.23 -13.36 -4.46
CA GLY A 36 -6.12 -14.34 -3.39
C GLY A 36 -6.95 -15.59 -3.68
N LYS A 37 -6.73 -16.67 -2.93
CA LYS A 37 -7.70 -17.77 -2.80
C LYS A 37 -8.86 -17.32 -1.91
N ARG A 38 -9.80 -16.55 -2.47
CA ARG A 38 -11.15 -16.40 -1.90
C ARG A 38 -12.17 -16.45 -3.04
N ALA A 39 -12.46 -17.67 -3.48
CA ALA A 39 -13.85 -18.05 -3.67
C ALA A 39 -14.55 -18.00 -2.30
N THR A 40 -15.88 -17.91 -2.27
CA THR A 40 -16.75 -17.80 -1.07
C THR A 40 -16.78 -16.43 -0.38
N ALA A 41 -17.67 -15.56 -0.85
CA ALA A 41 -19.03 -15.48 -0.31
C ALA A 41 -20.02 -15.46 -1.49
#